data_AF-A0A5Q2TG98-F1
#
_entry.id   AF-A0A5Q2TG98-F1
#
_cell.length_a   1.000
_cell.length_b   1.000
_cell.length_c   1.000
_cell.angle_alpha   90.00
_cell.angle_beta   90.00
_cell.angle_gamma   90.00
#
_symmetry.space_group_name_H-M   'P 1'
#
loop_
_entity.id
_entity.type
_entity.pdbx_description
1 polymer ?
#
loop_
_entity_poly.entity_id
_entity_poly.type
_entity_poly.pdbx_seq_one_letter_code
_entity_poly.pdbx_strand_id
1 'polypeptide(L)'
;MNRIRWGIAGVFLLVAITALSYTGILTSADANSVSAVETRTFNEHYKQEDAPVFFNKKGEKEEDVETKLKEQANQIIELLADQNFEELATYVHEEKGLLYSPYVNVSESDLVFDPSEVAAFKEDTEEYVWGVEDGSGFPIELTPVEYHEEYVYQADYLNPDEITFDKTDSRGNMINNIKEFFPESHHVEFYKEGQEELDWSSLNVVFESNEQGEWKLVALVNDQWTI
;
A
#
# COMPACT_ATOMS: atom_id res chain seq x y z
N MET A 1 41.52 53.37 -7.47
CA MET A 1 40.58 54.40 -7.95
C MET A 1 39.20 53.76 -7.99
N ASN A 2 38.35 53.91 -6.95
CA ASN A 2 37.27 54.92 -6.82
C ASN A 2 36.34 54.92 -8.06
N ARG A 3 35.01 54.71 -8.02
CA ARG A 3 33.91 55.07 -7.07
C ARG A 3 32.68 54.15 -7.33
N ILE A 4 31.78 53.71 -6.43
CA ILE A 4 30.97 54.29 -5.31
C ILE A 4 29.62 54.94 -5.75
N ARG A 5 28.49 54.30 -5.33
CA ARG A 5 27.12 54.78 -4.88
C ARG A 5 25.97 54.85 -5.92
N TRP A 6 24.66 54.65 -5.65
CA TRP A 6 23.72 54.40 -4.51
C TRP A 6 22.35 53.91 -5.11
N GLY A 7 21.34 53.40 -4.41
CA GLY A 7 20.98 53.58 -3.01
C GLY A 7 19.84 52.69 -2.49
N ILE A 8 19.69 52.78 -1.17
CA ILE A 8 18.69 52.18 -0.29
C ILE A 8 17.58 53.22 -0.08
N ALA A 9 16.32 52.78 -0.06
CA ALA A 9 15.23 53.50 0.57
C ALA A 9 14.31 52.50 1.27
N GLY A 10 14.32 52.53 2.61
CA GLY A 10 13.33 51.86 3.45
C GLY A 10 12.20 52.80 3.83
N VAL A 11 11.06 52.24 4.24
CA VAL A 11 10.07 52.90 5.09
C VAL A 11 9.53 51.88 6.08
N PHE A 12 9.80 52.13 7.36
CA PHE A 12 9.11 51.55 8.52
C PHE A 12 7.79 52.30 8.74
N LEU A 13 6.71 51.60 9.12
CA LEU A 13 5.64 52.24 9.89
C LEU A 13 4.83 51.28 10.79
N LEU A 14 5.12 51.41 12.09
CA LEU A 14 4.27 51.39 13.30
C LEU A 14 2.98 50.55 13.45
N VAL A 15 3.03 49.84 14.58
CA VAL A 15 2.00 49.23 15.44
C VAL A 15 0.86 50.17 15.83
N ALA A 16 -0.36 49.62 16.00
CA ALA A 16 -1.33 50.09 17.00
C ALA A 16 -2.16 48.91 17.55
N ILE A 17 -1.93 48.59 18.83
CA ILE A 17 -2.76 47.71 19.67
C ILE A 17 -3.79 48.59 20.35
N THR A 18 -5.07 48.25 20.28
CA THR A 18 -6.05 48.70 21.29
C THR A 18 -7.04 47.58 21.61
N ALA A 19 -6.89 47.02 22.82
CA ALA A 19 -7.94 46.30 23.51
C ALA A 19 -8.93 47.31 24.11
N LEU A 20 -10.23 47.03 23.99
CA LEU A 20 -11.27 47.68 24.80
C LEU A 20 -12.31 46.63 25.16
N SER A 21 -12.18 46.13 26.38
CA SER A 21 -13.20 45.44 27.17
C SER A 21 -14.33 46.39 27.53
N TYR A 22 -15.58 45.95 27.40
CA TYR A 22 -16.71 46.55 28.11
C TYR A 22 -17.59 45.46 28.72
N THR A 23 -17.69 45.51 30.04
CA THR A 23 -18.62 44.77 30.90
C THR A 23 -19.80 45.66 31.28
N GLY A 24 -20.99 45.06 31.46
CA GLY A 24 -22.07 45.59 32.29
C GLY A 24 -23.22 46.31 31.55
N ILE A 25 -24.52 46.23 31.87
CA ILE A 25 -25.42 45.36 32.68
C ILE A 25 -26.81 46.07 32.71
N LEU A 26 -27.92 45.30 32.76
CA LEU A 26 -29.33 45.60 33.19
C LEU A 26 -30.11 46.72 32.46
N THR A 27 -31.43 46.71 32.22
CA THR A 27 -32.65 46.15 32.86
C THR A 27 -33.76 46.25 31.77
N SER A 28 -34.91 45.57 31.69
CA SER A 28 -35.97 45.29 32.67
C SER A 28 -37.08 44.41 32.06
N ALA A 29 -37.72 43.60 32.92
CA ALA A 29 -39.13 43.15 33.00
C ALA A 29 -39.97 43.05 31.69
N ASP A 30 -40.69 41.96 31.42
CA ASP A 30 -41.83 41.52 32.25
C ASP A 30 -42.31 40.07 31.95
N ALA A 31 -42.93 39.47 32.99
CA ALA A 31 -43.84 38.31 33.15
C ALA A 31 -44.18 37.39 31.93
N ASN A 32 -44.40 36.06 32.03
CA ASN A 32 -45.10 35.30 33.06
C ASN A 32 -44.98 33.77 32.82
N SER A 33 -44.88 32.98 33.91
CA SER A 33 -45.27 31.57 34.12
C SER A 33 -44.91 30.45 33.10
N VAL A 34 -44.21 29.40 33.57
CA VAL A 34 -44.74 28.01 33.77
C VAL A 34 -43.58 27.00 33.95
N SER A 35 -43.71 26.17 35.00
CA SER A 35 -43.17 24.81 35.18
C SER A 35 -41.66 24.60 35.41
N ALA A 36 -41.39 24.01 36.58
CA ALA A 36 -40.15 23.34 36.93
C ALA A 36 -39.67 22.38 35.83
N VAL A 37 -38.38 22.47 35.49
CA VAL A 37 -37.63 21.39 34.84
C VAL A 37 -36.37 21.20 35.65
N GLU A 38 -36.30 20.07 36.34
CA GLU A 38 -35.12 19.57 37.02
C GLU A 38 -33.92 19.56 36.06
N THR A 39 -32.83 20.19 36.46
CA THR A 39 -31.52 19.99 35.88
C THR A 39 -31.06 18.57 36.19
N ARG A 40 -31.39 17.61 35.31
CA ARG A 40 -30.64 16.36 35.21
C ARG A 40 -29.35 16.64 34.46
N THR A 41 -28.25 16.46 35.18
CA THR A 41 -26.89 16.40 34.68
C THR A 41 -26.81 15.50 33.46
N PHE A 42 -26.44 16.09 32.32
CA PHE A 42 -26.08 15.39 31.10
C PHE A 42 -24.72 14.71 31.32
N ASN A 43 -24.75 13.50 31.86
CA ASN A 43 -23.66 12.53 31.75
C ASN A 43 -24.04 11.58 30.62
N GLU A 44 -23.70 11.93 29.38
CA GLU A 44 -23.58 10.94 28.32
C GLU A 44 -22.21 10.28 28.46
N HIS A 45 -22.25 9.13 29.12
CA HIS A 45 -21.24 8.09 28.99
C HIS A 45 -21.37 7.56 27.55
N TYR A 46 -20.66 8.17 26.59
CA TYR A 46 -20.52 7.60 25.25
C TYR A 46 -19.81 6.26 25.40
N LYS A 47 -20.60 5.19 25.36
CA LYS A 47 -20.08 3.87 25.03
C LYS A 47 -19.47 4.00 23.64
N GLN A 48 -18.17 3.72 23.58
CA GLN A 48 -17.49 3.29 22.38
C GLN A 48 -18.31 2.10 21.84
N GLU A 49 -19.09 2.31 20.79
CA GLU A 49 -19.66 1.20 20.03
C GLU A 49 -18.48 0.57 19.31
N ASP A 50 -18.11 -0.64 19.76
CA ASP A 50 -17.08 -1.43 19.12
C ASP A 50 -17.44 -1.58 17.63
N ALA A 51 -16.52 -1.19 16.75
CA ALA A 51 -16.67 -1.40 15.31
C ALA A 51 -17.01 -2.88 15.03
N PRO A 52 -17.83 -3.18 14.01
CA PRO A 52 -18.17 -4.56 13.70
C PRO A 52 -16.89 -5.37 13.42
N VAL A 53 -16.64 -6.39 14.24
CA VAL A 53 -15.52 -7.32 14.06
C VAL A 53 -15.90 -8.28 12.94
N PHE A 54 -15.26 -8.14 11.79
CA PHE A 54 -15.40 -9.07 10.69
C PHE A 54 -14.46 -10.26 10.91
N PHE A 55 -15.02 -11.45 10.73
CA PHE A 55 -14.31 -12.71 10.86
C PHE A 55 -14.28 -13.40 9.50
N ASN A 56 -13.12 -13.93 9.13
CA ASN A 56 -12.99 -14.72 7.90
C ASN A 56 -13.74 -16.06 8.01
N LYS A 57 -13.81 -16.84 6.92
CA LYS A 57 -14.47 -18.17 6.87
C LYS A 57 -13.96 -19.15 7.96
N LYS A 58 -12.78 -18.89 8.55
CA LYS A 58 -12.12 -19.71 9.58
C LYS A 58 -12.31 -19.15 11.00
N GLY A 59 -12.98 -18.02 11.17
CA GLY A 59 -13.25 -17.42 12.47
C GLY A 59 -12.08 -16.61 13.06
N GLU A 60 -11.09 -16.25 12.24
CA GLU A 60 -10.03 -15.30 12.61
C GLU A 60 -10.53 -13.86 12.34
N LYS A 61 -10.16 -12.92 13.21
CA LYS A 61 -10.49 -11.50 13.00
C LYS A 61 -9.71 -10.99 11.80
N GLU A 62 -10.32 -10.17 10.94
CA GLU A 62 -9.61 -9.58 9.79
C GLU A 62 -8.32 -8.82 10.19
N GLU A 63 -8.35 -8.10 11.32
CA GLU A 63 -7.18 -7.40 11.89
C GLU A 63 -6.00 -8.35 12.21
N ASP A 64 -6.29 -9.61 12.56
CA ASP A 64 -5.28 -10.63 12.86
C ASP A 64 -4.67 -11.21 11.57
N VAL A 65 -5.49 -11.40 10.53
CA VAL A 65 -5.06 -11.88 9.21
C VAL A 65 -4.19 -10.84 8.52
N GLU A 66 -4.62 -9.57 8.48
CA GLU A 66 -3.86 -8.48 7.89
C GLU A 66 -2.48 -8.35 8.52
N THR A 67 -2.42 -8.35 9.86
CA THR A 67 -1.15 -8.22 10.60
C THR A 67 -0.21 -9.38 10.25
N LYS A 68 -0.71 -10.62 10.33
CA LYS A 68 0.07 -11.83 10.01
C LYS A 68 0.57 -11.83 8.58
N LEU A 69 -0.26 -11.44 7.61
CA LEU A 69 0.12 -11.43 6.20
C LEU A 69 1.09 -10.30 5.88
N LYS A 70 0.96 -9.13 6.51
CA LYS A 70 1.98 -8.07 6.40
C LYS A 70 3.33 -8.51 6.95
N GLU A 71 3.37 -9.20 8.09
CA GLU A 71 4.61 -9.75 8.64
C GLU A 71 5.24 -10.77 7.69
N GLN A 72 4.46 -11.72 7.19
CA GLN A 72 4.92 -12.72 6.22
C GLN A 72 5.38 -12.07 4.90
N ALA A 73 4.68 -11.04 4.43
CA ALA A 73 5.05 -10.33 3.22
C ALA A 73 6.38 -9.58 3.38
N ASN A 74 6.63 -8.95 4.54
CA ASN A 74 7.94 -8.32 4.82
C ASN A 74 9.08 -9.35 4.79
N GLN A 75 8.87 -10.55 5.34
CA GLN A 75 9.86 -11.63 5.24
C GLN A 75 10.12 -12.03 3.79
N ILE A 76 9.07 -12.12 2.97
CA ILE A 76 9.21 -12.39 1.53
C ILE A 76 9.99 -11.26 0.84
N ILE A 77 9.72 -9.99 1.14
CA ILE A 77 10.49 -8.86 0.60
C ILE A 77 11.98 -8.96 0.96
N GLU A 78 12.33 -9.35 2.20
CA GLU A 78 13.72 -9.59 2.59
C GLU A 78 14.37 -10.69 1.73
N LEU A 79 13.66 -11.81 1.52
CA LEU A 79 14.15 -12.90 0.67
C LEU A 79 14.31 -12.49 -0.79
N LEU A 80 13.40 -11.67 -1.31
CA LEU A 80 13.48 -11.12 -2.66
C LEU A 80 14.66 -10.15 -2.80
N ALA A 81 14.90 -9.29 -1.81
CA ALA A 81 16.04 -8.38 -1.79
C ALA A 81 17.38 -9.14 -1.80
N ASP A 82 17.47 -10.25 -1.07
CA ASP A 82 18.66 -11.10 -0.98
C ASP A 82 18.79 -12.11 -2.14
N GLN A 83 17.81 -12.16 -3.05
CA GLN A 83 17.68 -13.19 -4.09
C GLN A 83 17.80 -14.61 -3.50
N ASN A 84 17.19 -14.84 -2.34
CA ASN A 84 17.19 -16.12 -1.64
C ASN A 84 15.99 -16.97 -2.07
N PHE A 85 16.03 -17.41 -3.33
CA PHE A 85 14.93 -18.16 -3.94
C PHE A 85 14.71 -19.55 -3.31
N GLU A 86 15.76 -20.18 -2.76
CA GLU A 86 15.66 -21.45 -2.05
C GLU A 86 14.76 -21.34 -0.81
N GLU A 87 14.91 -20.27 -0.02
CA GLU A 87 14.03 -20.03 1.13
C GLU A 87 12.66 -19.49 0.69
N LEU A 88 12.60 -18.64 -0.35
CA LEU A 88 11.33 -18.14 -0.91
C LEU A 88 10.40 -19.28 -1.32
N ALA A 89 10.96 -20.33 -1.93
CA ALA A 89 10.22 -21.51 -2.36
C ALA A 89 9.42 -22.19 -1.23
N THR A 90 9.83 -22.03 0.03
CA THR A 90 9.12 -22.60 1.19
C THR A 90 7.77 -21.91 1.47
N TYR A 91 7.60 -20.67 1.00
CA TYR A 91 6.37 -19.90 1.11
C TYR A 91 5.41 -20.19 -0.04
N VAL A 92 5.89 -20.75 -1.15
CA VAL A 92 5.10 -21.00 -2.36
C VAL A 92 4.02 -22.04 -2.09
N HIS A 93 2.84 -21.82 -2.67
CA HIS A 93 1.74 -22.76 -2.59
C HIS A 93 2.09 -24.04 -3.37
N GLU A 94 2.05 -25.19 -2.70
CA GLU A 94 2.60 -26.44 -3.21
C GLU A 94 1.90 -26.93 -4.49
N GLU A 95 0.58 -26.74 -4.57
CA GLU A 95 -0.22 -27.17 -5.74
C GLU A 95 -0.41 -26.09 -6.82
N LYS A 96 -0.41 -24.80 -6.43
CA LYS A 96 -0.70 -23.69 -7.35
C LYS A 96 0.56 -23.09 -7.96
N GLY A 97 1.71 -23.31 -7.35
CA GLY A 97 2.95 -22.65 -7.73
C GLY A 97 2.94 -21.16 -7.42
N LEU A 98 3.91 -20.46 -7.98
CA LEU A 98 4.08 -19.02 -7.90
C LEU A 98 3.93 -18.40 -9.29
N LEU A 99 2.86 -17.61 -9.46
CA LEU A 99 2.63 -16.83 -10.66
C LEU A 99 3.45 -15.54 -10.62
N TYR A 100 4.09 -15.20 -11.74
CA TYR A 100 4.80 -13.94 -11.93
C TYR A 100 4.09 -13.12 -13.00
N SER A 101 3.57 -11.96 -12.61
CA SER A 101 2.93 -11.04 -13.55
C SER A 101 3.77 -9.76 -13.69
N PRO A 102 4.15 -9.36 -14.92
CA PRO A 102 4.90 -8.12 -15.14
C PRO A 102 4.06 -6.86 -14.88
N TYR A 103 2.73 -7.02 -14.76
CA TYR A 103 1.79 -5.91 -14.57
C TYR A 103 0.62 -6.28 -13.65
N VAL A 104 -0.07 -5.26 -13.11
CA VAL A 104 -1.18 -5.43 -12.17
C VAL A 104 -2.43 -6.06 -12.79
N ASN A 105 -2.47 -6.15 -14.12
CA ASN A 105 -3.48 -6.88 -14.86
C ASN A 105 -3.01 -8.32 -15.14
N VAL A 106 -3.26 -9.20 -14.18
CA VAL A 106 -2.90 -10.62 -14.21
C VAL A 106 -3.63 -11.34 -15.36
N SER A 107 -2.88 -12.18 -16.08
CA SER A 107 -3.33 -12.95 -17.24
C SER A 107 -3.18 -14.46 -17.03
N GLU A 108 -4.02 -15.24 -17.70
CA GLU A 108 -3.86 -16.71 -17.75
C GLU A 108 -2.58 -17.16 -18.46
N SER A 109 -1.92 -16.26 -19.20
CA SER A 109 -0.66 -16.52 -19.88
C SER A 109 0.58 -16.27 -19.01
N ASP A 110 0.40 -15.67 -17.82
CA ASP A 110 1.51 -15.38 -16.93
C ASP A 110 2.16 -16.67 -16.45
N LEU A 111 3.49 -16.61 -16.28
CA LEU A 111 4.26 -17.81 -15.98
C LEU A 111 4.07 -18.23 -14.53
N VAL A 112 3.91 -19.53 -14.33
CA VAL A 112 3.75 -20.17 -13.02
C VAL A 112 4.85 -21.19 -12.84
N PHE A 113 5.55 -21.10 -11.72
CA PHE A 113 6.64 -22.01 -11.37
C PHE A 113 6.33 -22.75 -10.08
N ASP A 114 6.63 -24.04 -10.02
CA ASP A 114 6.49 -24.83 -8.81
C ASP A 114 7.58 -24.49 -7.78
N PRO A 115 7.43 -24.90 -6.50
CA PRO A 115 8.43 -24.58 -5.47
C PRO A 115 9.86 -25.05 -5.82
N SER A 116 10.02 -26.18 -6.51
CA SER A 116 11.33 -26.69 -6.88
C SER A 116 11.97 -25.90 -8.02
N GLU A 117 11.16 -25.41 -8.96
CA GLU A 117 11.60 -24.49 -10.00
C GLU A 117 12.01 -23.14 -9.40
N VAL A 118 11.18 -22.54 -8.54
CA VAL A 118 11.50 -21.29 -7.83
C VAL A 118 12.81 -21.42 -7.07
N ALA A 119 13.01 -22.50 -6.31
CA ALA A 119 14.25 -22.73 -5.57
C ALA A 119 15.51 -22.77 -6.46
N ALA A 120 15.36 -23.11 -7.74
CA ALA A 120 16.45 -23.22 -8.71
C ALA A 120 16.71 -21.94 -9.53
N PHE A 121 15.91 -20.89 -9.39
CA PHE A 121 15.97 -19.68 -10.23
C PHE A 121 17.36 -19.05 -10.33
N LYS A 122 18.17 -19.12 -9.27
CA LYS A 122 19.52 -18.53 -9.27
C LYS A 122 20.48 -19.18 -10.27
N GLU A 123 20.26 -20.47 -10.55
CA GLU A 123 21.10 -21.27 -11.45
C GLU A 123 20.42 -21.47 -12.82
N ASP A 124 19.17 -21.04 -12.96
CA ASP A 124 18.43 -21.13 -14.20
C ASP A 124 18.84 -19.98 -15.15
N THR A 125 19.42 -20.36 -16.28
CA THR A 125 19.86 -19.45 -17.34
C THR A 125 18.99 -19.56 -18.59
N GLU A 126 17.85 -20.26 -18.53
CA GLU A 126 16.88 -20.29 -19.62
C GLU A 126 16.16 -18.94 -19.71
N GLU A 127 15.99 -18.44 -20.93
CA GLU A 127 15.18 -17.24 -21.19
C GLU A 127 13.72 -17.64 -21.35
N TYR A 128 12.84 -16.96 -20.63
CA TYR A 128 11.40 -17.14 -20.72
C TYR A 128 10.75 -15.88 -21.31
N VAL A 129 9.59 -16.05 -21.94
CA VAL A 129 8.74 -14.93 -22.36
C VAL A 129 7.74 -14.64 -21.24
N TRP A 130 8.04 -13.66 -20.40
CA TRP A 130 7.26 -13.31 -19.21
C TRP A 130 6.00 -12.50 -19.51
N GLY A 131 5.92 -11.94 -20.72
CA GLY A 131 4.83 -11.08 -21.14
C GLY A 131 5.24 -10.23 -22.33
N VAL A 132 4.58 -9.07 -22.46
CA VAL A 132 4.82 -8.11 -23.53
C VAL A 132 4.96 -6.73 -22.91
N GLU A 133 6.02 -6.02 -23.23
CA GLU A 133 6.26 -4.67 -22.73
C GLU A 133 5.15 -3.70 -23.18
N ASP A 134 4.60 -2.95 -22.22
CA ASP A 134 3.69 -1.86 -22.51
C ASP A 134 4.40 -0.73 -23.30
N GLY A 135 3.70 -0.14 -24.26
CA GLY A 135 4.24 0.87 -25.18
C GLY A 135 5.05 0.32 -26.36
N SER A 136 6.05 -0.56 -26.14
CA SER A 136 6.89 -1.11 -27.21
C SER A 136 6.21 -2.26 -27.96
N GLY A 137 5.47 -3.10 -27.22
CA GLY A 137 4.86 -4.32 -27.74
C GLY A 137 5.85 -5.47 -27.98
N PHE A 138 7.10 -5.36 -27.51
CA PHE A 138 8.08 -6.44 -27.61
C PHE A 138 7.90 -7.47 -26.49
N PRO A 139 8.25 -8.75 -26.73
CA PRO A 139 8.23 -9.75 -25.69
C PRO A 139 9.25 -9.42 -24.59
N ILE A 140 8.88 -9.68 -23.34
CA ILE A 140 9.77 -9.61 -22.18
C ILE A 140 10.52 -10.95 -22.13
N GLU A 141 11.66 -11.03 -22.81
CA GLU A 141 12.50 -12.24 -22.90
C GLU A 141 13.67 -12.12 -21.92
N LEU A 142 13.56 -12.78 -20.75
CA LEU A 142 14.53 -12.64 -19.65
C LEU A 142 14.77 -13.99 -18.96
N THR A 143 15.95 -14.16 -18.37
CA THR A 143 16.17 -15.21 -17.36
C THR A 143 15.43 -14.89 -16.06
N PRO A 144 15.21 -15.87 -15.15
CA PRO A 144 14.53 -15.60 -13.88
C PRO A 144 15.21 -14.54 -13.01
N VAL A 145 16.54 -14.49 -12.99
CA VAL A 145 17.29 -13.47 -12.22
C VAL A 145 17.12 -12.08 -12.83
N GLU A 146 17.20 -11.96 -14.16
CA GLU A 146 17.00 -10.68 -14.84
C GLU A 146 15.56 -10.18 -14.66
N TYR A 147 14.56 -11.06 -14.83
CA TYR A 147 13.17 -10.71 -14.57
C TYR A 147 12.93 -10.28 -13.11
N HIS A 148 13.58 -10.97 -12.16
CA HIS A 148 13.49 -10.59 -10.75
C HIS A 148 14.03 -9.18 -10.52
N GLU A 149 15.17 -8.83 -11.09
CA GLU A 149 15.77 -7.49 -10.94
C GLU A 149 14.94 -6.39 -11.64
N GLU A 150 14.35 -6.69 -12.79
CA GLU A 150 13.64 -5.69 -13.60
C GLU A 150 12.15 -5.52 -13.23
N TYR A 151 11.47 -6.57 -12.77
CA TYR A 151 10.01 -6.55 -12.55
C TYR A 151 9.59 -6.92 -11.12
N VAL A 152 10.38 -7.67 -10.37
CA VAL A 152 9.99 -8.10 -9.02
C VAL A 152 10.59 -7.20 -7.94
N TYR A 153 11.89 -6.95 -7.98
CA TYR A 153 12.64 -6.15 -7.01
C TYR A 153 13.33 -4.95 -7.68
N GLN A 154 12.57 -4.22 -8.50
CA GLN A 154 13.07 -3.05 -9.23
C GLN A 154 13.28 -1.80 -8.37
N ALA A 155 12.79 -1.81 -7.13
CA ALA A 155 12.95 -0.71 -6.18
C ALA A 155 13.22 -1.21 -4.75
N ASP A 156 13.63 -0.31 -3.86
CA ASP A 156 13.93 -0.64 -2.46
C ASP A 156 12.66 -0.88 -1.63
N TYR A 157 12.02 -2.03 -1.85
CA TYR A 157 10.79 -2.43 -1.14
C TYR A 157 11.04 -2.81 0.33
N LEU A 158 12.30 -2.89 0.79
CA LEU A 158 12.62 -2.93 2.21
C LEU A 158 12.31 -1.59 2.91
N ASN A 159 12.26 -0.49 2.16
CA ASN A 159 11.92 0.83 2.66
C ASN A 159 10.81 1.47 1.80
N PRO A 160 9.60 0.87 1.74
CA PRO A 160 8.52 1.35 0.92
C PRO A 160 7.95 2.66 1.49
N ASP A 161 7.37 3.49 0.64
CA ASP A 161 6.74 4.75 1.04
C ASP A 161 5.30 4.50 1.55
N GLU A 162 4.65 3.44 1.07
CA GLU A 162 3.33 2.99 1.53
C GLU A 162 3.23 1.45 1.49
N ILE A 163 2.58 0.87 2.50
CA ILE A 163 2.19 -0.55 2.51
C ILE A 163 0.68 -0.64 2.65
N THR A 164 0.00 -1.28 1.71
CA THR A 164 -1.46 -1.45 1.72
C THR A 164 -1.85 -2.92 1.81
N PHE A 165 -3.10 -3.20 2.22
CA PHE A 165 -3.67 -4.53 2.32
C PHE A 165 -5.01 -4.57 1.60
N ASP A 166 -5.18 -5.53 0.68
CA ASP A 166 -6.40 -5.74 -0.11
C ASP A 166 -6.93 -4.49 -0.85
N LYS A 167 -6.06 -3.51 -1.11
CA LYS A 167 -6.43 -2.32 -1.86
C LYS A 167 -6.43 -2.66 -3.35
N THR A 168 -7.55 -2.42 -4.01
CA THR A 168 -7.74 -2.75 -5.44
C THR A 168 -7.80 -1.50 -6.33
N ASP A 169 -7.64 -0.30 -5.76
CA ASP A 169 -7.62 0.93 -6.54
C ASP A 169 -6.36 0.97 -7.41
N SER A 170 -6.51 1.04 -8.73
CA SER A 170 -5.38 1.22 -9.65
C SER A 170 -4.68 2.56 -9.40
N ARG A 171 -3.33 2.53 -9.32
CA ARG A 171 -2.50 3.75 -9.32
C ARG A 171 -2.19 4.24 -10.72
N GLY A 172 -2.01 3.31 -11.65
CA GLY A 172 -1.69 3.57 -13.06
C GLY A 172 -2.87 3.44 -14.00
N ASN A 173 -2.55 3.27 -15.29
CA ASN A 173 -3.52 3.12 -16.37
C ASN A 173 -4.08 1.70 -16.51
N MET A 174 -3.43 0.71 -15.88
CA MET A 174 -3.85 -0.69 -15.93
C MET A 174 -4.88 -1.01 -14.84
N ILE A 175 -5.82 -1.89 -15.18
CA ILE A 175 -6.84 -2.37 -14.25
C ILE A 175 -6.20 -3.38 -13.30
N ASN A 176 -6.23 -3.08 -11.99
CA ASN A 176 -5.89 -4.06 -10.97
C ASN A 176 -7.00 -5.11 -10.90
N ASN A 177 -6.74 -6.31 -11.42
CA ASN A 177 -7.67 -7.43 -11.43
C ASN A 177 -7.24 -8.55 -10.46
N ILE A 178 -6.29 -8.31 -9.53
CA ILE A 178 -5.76 -9.34 -8.62
C ILE A 178 -6.90 -10.06 -7.89
N LYS A 179 -7.87 -9.30 -7.38
CA LYS A 179 -9.02 -9.87 -6.65
C LYS A 179 -10.05 -10.56 -7.55
N GLU A 180 -10.10 -10.22 -8.83
CA GLU A 180 -10.92 -10.91 -9.81
C GLU A 180 -10.29 -12.25 -10.21
N PHE A 181 -8.97 -12.25 -10.44
CA PHE A 181 -8.20 -13.42 -10.84
C PHE A 181 -8.00 -14.41 -9.68
N PHE A 182 -7.81 -13.89 -8.46
CA PHE A 182 -7.68 -14.65 -7.22
C PHE A 182 -8.80 -14.27 -6.22
N PRO A 183 -10.03 -14.79 -6.37
CA PRO A 183 -11.18 -14.33 -5.58
C PRO A 183 -11.05 -14.53 -4.07
N GLU A 184 -10.30 -15.55 -3.65
CA GLU A 184 -10.15 -15.94 -2.24
C GLU A 184 -8.81 -15.49 -1.65
N SER A 185 -8.03 -14.69 -2.39
CA SER A 185 -6.72 -14.21 -1.92
C SER A 185 -6.79 -13.01 -1.00
N HIS A 186 -5.68 -12.76 -0.33
CA HIS A 186 -5.33 -11.46 0.21
C HIS A 186 -4.03 -10.99 -0.42
N HIS A 187 -3.81 -9.68 -0.56
CA HIS A 187 -2.55 -9.14 -1.07
C HIS A 187 -2.02 -7.98 -0.24
N VAL A 188 -0.69 -7.92 -0.14
CA VAL A 188 0.04 -6.81 0.47
C VAL A 188 0.79 -6.08 -0.65
N GLU A 189 0.52 -4.79 -0.80
CA GLU A 189 1.23 -3.94 -1.76
C GLU A 189 2.37 -3.21 -1.08
N PHE A 190 3.57 -3.23 -1.68
CA PHE A 190 4.73 -2.43 -1.30
C PHE A 190 4.95 -1.36 -2.35
N TYR A 191 4.53 -0.13 -2.06
CA TYR A 191 4.63 0.98 -3.00
C TYR A 191 5.89 1.81 -2.75
N LYS A 192 6.58 2.18 -3.83
CA LYS A 192 7.73 3.07 -3.83
C LYS A 192 7.50 4.25 -4.77
N GLU A 193 7.68 5.46 -4.26
CA GLU A 193 7.71 6.65 -5.10
C GLU A 193 9.00 6.67 -5.94
N GLY A 194 8.85 7.00 -7.23
CA GLY A 194 9.97 7.26 -8.13
C GLY A 194 10.65 8.59 -7.85
N GLN A 195 11.80 8.84 -8.48
CA GLN A 195 12.44 10.16 -8.42
C GLN A 195 11.67 11.21 -9.24
N GLU A 196 10.99 10.76 -10.30
CA GLU A 196 10.10 11.56 -11.12
C GLU A 196 8.65 11.14 -10.90
N GLU A 197 7.69 12.04 -11.15
CA GLU A 197 6.24 11.80 -10.89
C GLU A 197 5.69 10.54 -11.60
N LEU A 198 6.34 10.08 -12.66
CA LEU A 198 5.92 8.96 -13.51
C LEU A 198 6.85 7.74 -13.41
N ASP A 199 7.60 7.62 -12.32
CA ASP A 199 8.63 6.58 -12.13
C ASP A 199 8.36 5.72 -10.87
N TRP A 200 7.10 5.69 -10.42
CA TRP A 200 6.72 4.88 -9.28
C TRP A 200 6.60 3.40 -9.67
N SER A 201 6.81 2.53 -8.68
CA SER A 201 6.60 1.09 -8.80
C SER A 201 6.01 0.52 -7.51
N SER A 202 5.32 -0.60 -7.62
CA SER A 202 4.89 -1.39 -6.48
C SER A 202 4.94 -2.88 -6.77
N LEU A 203 5.15 -3.64 -5.70
CA LEU A 203 5.07 -5.10 -5.74
C LEU A 203 3.88 -5.55 -4.89
N ASN A 204 2.97 -6.31 -5.49
CA ASN A 204 1.87 -6.96 -4.78
C ASN A 204 2.26 -8.41 -4.49
N VAL A 205 2.31 -8.74 -3.20
CA VAL A 205 2.56 -10.09 -2.68
C VAL A 205 1.21 -10.73 -2.37
N VAL A 206 0.84 -11.74 -3.15
CA VAL A 206 -0.51 -12.32 -3.13
C VAL A 206 -0.52 -13.68 -2.44
N PHE A 207 -1.44 -13.88 -1.50
CA PHE A 207 -1.57 -15.06 -0.68
C PHE A 207 -2.91 -15.75 -0.85
N GLU A 208 -2.91 -17.09 -0.85
CA GLU A 208 -4.12 -17.89 -0.67
C GLU A 208 -3.89 -18.98 0.39
N SER A 209 -4.97 -19.37 1.06
CA SER A 209 -4.89 -20.42 2.07
C SER A 209 -4.86 -21.81 1.41
N ASN A 210 -3.91 -22.66 1.80
CA ASN A 210 -3.91 -24.07 1.41
C ASN A 210 -5.01 -24.87 2.14
N GLU A 211 -5.11 -26.18 1.89
CA GLU A 211 -6.13 -27.05 2.51
C GLU A 211 -6.02 -27.13 4.04
N GLN A 212 -4.81 -26.95 4.58
CA GLN A 212 -4.52 -26.88 6.02
C GLN A 212 -4.87 -25.49 6.59
N GLY A 213 -5.18 -24.54 5.70
CA GLY A 213 -5.50 -23.15 5.97
C GLY A 213 -4.31 -22.34 6.47
N GLU A 214 -3.11 -22.67 5.98
CA GLU A 214 -1.92 -21.85 6.04
C GLU A 214 -1.89 -20.92 4.83
N TRP A 215 -1.49 -19.66 5.02
CA TRP A 215 -1.39 -18.70 3.93
C TRP A 215 -0.10 -18.90 3.14
N LYS A 216 -0.24 -19.21 1.86
CA LYS A 216 0.86 -19.48 0.93
C LYS A 216 0.95 -18.41 -0.14
N LEU A 217 2.17 -18.09 -0.54
CA LEU A 217 2.45 -17.19 -1.65
C LEU A 217 2.00 -17.85 -2.96
N VAL A 218 1.18 -17.15 -3.74
CA VAL A 218 0.65 -17.64 -5.02
C VAL A 218 0.96 -16.73 -6.20
N ALA A 219 1.23 -15.44 -5.96
CA ALA A 219 1.64 -14.54 -7.02
C ALA A 219 2.56 -13.41 -6.52
N LEU A 220 3.47 -13.00 -7.39
CA LEU A 220 4.21 -11.74 -7.33
C LEU A 220 3.77 -10.91 -8.54
N VAL A 221 3.11 -9.79 -8.27
CA VAL A 221 2.46 -8.96 -9.29
C VAL A 221 3.03 -7.55 -9.23
N ASN A 222 3.76 -7.17 -10.27
CA ASN A 222 4.31 -5.83 -10.41
C ASN A 222 3.21 -4.83 -10.81
N ASP A 223 3.26 -3.62 -10.27
CA ASP A 223 2.53 -2.48 -10.79
C ASP A 223 3.51 -1.32 -10.95
N GLN A 224 3.39 -0.58 -12.04
CA GLN A 224 4.29 0.52 -12.30
C GLN A 224 3.62 1.52 -13.22
N TRP A 225 4.21 2.70 -13.33
CA TRP A 225 3.79 3.61 -14.39
C TRP A 225 4.03 2.99 -15.77
N THR A 226 2.99 2.98 -16.61
CA THR A 226 3.07 2.53 -18.00
C THR A 226 2.48 3.59 -18.95
N ILE A 227 2.81 3.51 -20.25
CA ILE A 227 2.69 4.63 -21.22
C ILE A 227 1.74 4.39 -22.39
#